data_AF-A0A2S7PXL9-F1
#
_entry.id   AF-A0A2S7PXL9-F1
#
_cell.length_a   1.000
_cell.length_b   1.000
_cell.length_c   1.000
_cell.angle_alpha   90.00
_cell.angle_beta   90.00
_cell.angle_gamma   90.00
#
_symmetry.space_group_name_H-M   'P 1'
#
loop_
_entity.id
_entity.type
_entity.pdbx_description
1 polymer ?
#
loop_
_entity_poly.entity_id
_entity_poly.type
_entity_poly.pdbx_seq_one_letter_code
_entity_poly.pdbx_strand_id
1 'polypeptide(L)'
;MNNSASDNRFLPKQALTPTPQLYDELVGDGMEELAKASLALVSPIPAGAIIHDNGCGTGAVTAALMDVIATTSVQISIKGTDINEKAIEVYKSRIATNS
;
A
#
# COMPACT_ATOMS: atom_id res chain seq x y z
N MET A 1 -19.60 8.82 -37.35
CA MET A 1 -20.66 8.85 -36.31
C MET A 1 -19.99 9.24 -35.01
N ASN A 2 -20.15 10.49 -34.57
CA ASN A 2 -19.69 10.93 -33.25
C ASN A 2 -20.89 10.87 -32.31
N ASN A 3 -20.92 9.88 -31.41
CA ASN A 3 -21.80 9.99 -30.24
C ASN A 3 -21.15 10.99 -29.29
N SER A 4 -21.87 12.07 -28.96
CA SER A 4 -21.52 12.91 -27.83
C SER A 4 -21.56 12.04 -26.58
N ALA A 5 -20.40 11.77 -25.97
CA ALA A 5 -20.31 11.08 -24.70
C ALA A 5 -21.12 11.88 -23.68
N SER A 6 -22.29 11.39 -23.29
CA SER A 6 -23.04 11.96 -22.19
C SER A 6 -22.19 11.87 -20.93
N ASP A 7 -22.05 12.96 -20.20
CA ASP A 7 -21.28 13.05 -18.93
C ASP A 7 -21.85 12.16 -17.80
N ASN A 8 -22.95 11.46 -18.05
CA ASN A 8 -23.57 10.54 -17.11
C ASN A 8 -22.84 9.19 -17.09
N ARG A 9 -21.71 9.16 -16.38
CA ARG A 9 -21.01 7.92 -16.05
C ARG A 9 -21.92 7.06 -15.16
N PHE A 10 -22.26 5.84 -15.61
CA PHE A 10 -22.99 4.87 -14.77
C PHE A 10 -22.15 4.54 -13.53
N LEU A 11 -22.69 4.82 -12.35
CA LEU A 11 -22.12 4.45 -11.06
C LEU A 11 -23.07 3.42 -10.43
N PRO A 12 -22.64 2.15 -10.26
CA PRO A 12 -23.44 1.15 -9.56
C PRO A 12 -23.82 1.64 -8.16
N LYS A 13 -25.03 1.31 -7.68
CA LYS A 13 -25.38 1.56 -6.28
C LYS A 13 -24.44 0.76 -5.38
N GLN A 14 -23.62 1.47 -4.61
CA GLN A 14 -22.75 0.86 -3.60
C GLN A 14 -23.49 0.76 -2.27
N ALA A 15 -23.40 -0.39 -1.60
CA ALA A 15 -24.01 -0.60 -0.29
C ALA A 15 -23.29 0.23 0.81
N LEU A 16 -21.96 0.35 0.70
CA LEU A 16 -21.12 1.18 1.55
C LEU A 16 -20.23 2.06 0.67
N THR A 17 -20.02 3.30 1.08
CA THR A 17 -19.07 4.21 0.42
C THR A 17 -17.65 3.68 0.62
N PRO A 18 -16.85 3.49 -0.44
CA PRO A 18 -15.47 3.07 -0.32
C PRO A 18 -14.64 4.02 0.54
N THR A 19 -14.01 3.47 1.57
CA THR A 19 -12.97 4.16 2.37
C THR A 19 -11.72 3.27 2.43
N PRO A 20 -10.53 3.84 2.62
CA PRO A 20 -9.32 3.02 2.82
C PRO A 20 -9.50 2.00 3.95
N GLN A 21 -10.15 2.39 5.05
CA GLN A 21 -10.40 1.51 6.20
C GLN A 21 -11.35 0.35 5.86
N LEU A 22 -12.39 0.61 5.04
CA LEU A 22 -13.29 -0.45 4.58
C LEU A 22 -12.55 -1.44 3.66
N TYR A 23 -11.63 -0.96 2.83
CA TYR A 23 -10.81 -1.84 2.01
C TYR A 23 -9.82 -2.63 2.84
N ASP A 24 -9.15 -2.02 3.81
CA ASP A 24 -8.28 -2.70 4.77
C ASP A 24 -9.03 -3.82 5.50
N GLU A 25 -10.25 -3.55 5.99
CA GLU A 25 -11.08 -4.57 6.63
C GLU A 25 -11.49 -5.69 5.66
N LEU A 26 -11.83 -5.35 4.41
CA LEU A 26 -12.23 -6.32 3.39
C LEU A 26 -11.09 -7.27 3.00
N VAL A 27 -9.85 -6.76 2.91
CA VAL A 27 -8.67 -7.57 2.56
C VAL A 27 -8.07 -8.30 3.76
N GLY A 28 -8.38 -7.85 4.98
CA GLY A 28 -7.81 -8.40 6.21
C GLY A 28 -6.28 -8.29 6.20
N ASP A 29 -5.60 -9.38 6.56
CA ASP A 29 -4.14 -9.51 6.52
C ASP A 29 -3.60 -10.02 5.17
N GLY A 30 -4.48 -10.19 4.17
CA GLY A 30 -4.11 -10.81 2.89
C GLY A 30 -3.02 -10.04 2.14
N MET A 31 -2.99 -8.72 2.26
CA MET A 31 -1.98 -7.88 1.59
C MET A 31 -0.63 -7.94 2.30
N GLU A 32 -0.61 -7.98 3.64
CA GLU A 32 0.60 -8.19 4.43
C GLU A 32 1.22 -9.57 4.17
N GLU A 33 0.40 -10.64 4.14
CA GLU A 33 0.89 -11.99 3.87
C GLU A 33 1.38 -12.15 2.42
N LEU A 34 0.68 -11.53 1.46
CA LEU A 34 1.14 -11.48 0.08
C LEU A 34 2.48 -10.73 -0.04
N ALA A 35 2.65 -9.62 0.70
CA ALA A 35 3.91 -8.88 0.71
C ALA A 35 5.05 -9.72 1.28
N LYS A 36 4.85 -10.42 2.40
CA LYS A 36 5.85 -11.35 2.99
C LYS A 36 6.22 -12.46 2.02
N ALA A 37 5.22 -13.11 1.41
CA ALA A 37 5.44 -14.17 0.43
C ALA A 37 6.21 -13.66 -0.81
N SER A 38 5.90 -12.45 -1.27
CA SER A 38 6.59 -11.82 -2.39
C SER A 38 8.05 -11.47 -2.05
N LEU A 39 8.30 -10.94 -0.85
CA LEU A 39 9.64 -10.60 -0.37
C LEU A 39 10.53 -11.84 -0.20
N ALA A 40 9.95 -13.02 0.09
CA ALA A 40 10.69 -14.28 0.16
C ALA A 40 11.22 -14.76 -1.21
N LEU A 41 10.70 -14.22 -2.31
CA LEU A 41 11.07 -14.61 -3.68
C LEU A 41 12.08 -13.66 -4.33
N VAL A 42 12.34 -12.50 -3.73
CA VAL A 42 13.31 -11.53 -4.27
C VAL A 42 14.68 -11.72 -3.64
N SER A 43 15.71 -11.26 -4.35
CA SER A 43 17.07 -11.22 -3.82
C SER A 43 17.13 -10.39 -2.52
N PRO A 44 18.04 -10.72 -1.58
CA PRO A 44 18.24 -9.94 -0.38
C PRO A 44 18.43 -8.45 -0.66
N ILE A 45 17.76 -7.60 0.12
CA ILE A 45 17.81 -6.16 -0.05
C ILE A 45 19.18 -5.65 0.42
N PRO A 46 19.95 -4.98 -0.45
CA PRO A 46 21.27 -4.49 -0.07
C PRO A 46 21.15 -3.28 0.87
N ALA A 47 22.18 -3.07 1.69
CA ALA A 47 22.30 -1.87 2.50
C ALA A 47 22.34 -0.61 1.61
N GLY A 48 21.66 0.44 2.03
CA GLY A 48 21.51 1.69 1.29
C GLY A 48 20.47 1.65 0.17
N ALA A 49 19.71 0.55 0.01
CA ALA A 49 18.67 0.47 -1.01
C ALA A 49 17.60 1.56 -0.83
N ILE A 50 17.09 2.07 -1.95
CA ILE A 50 15.93 2.96 -2.01
C ILE A 50 14.78 2.17 -2.64
N ILE A 51 13.73 1.94 -1.87
CA ILE A 51 12.55 1.20 -2.29
C ILE A 51 11.41 2.17 -2.57
N HIS A 52 10.77 2.02 -3.73
CA HIS A 52 9.58 2.78 -4.12
C HIS A 52 8.35 1.88 -4.01
N ASP A 53 7.50 2.16 -3.04
CA ASP A 53 6.21 1.50 -2.82
C ASP A 53 5.13 2.31 -3.55
N ASN A 54 4.94 2.00 -4.84
CA ASN A 54 4.01 2.70 -5.72
C ASN A 54 2.61 2.09 -5.58
N GLY A 55 1.61 2.91 -5.25
CA GLY A 55 0.31 2.42 -4.80
C GLY A 55 0.39 1.85 -3.39
N CYS A 56 1.09 2.54 -2.49
CA CYS A 56 1.41 2.01 -1.16
C CYS A 56 0.17 1.76 -0.28
N GLY A 57 -0.99 2.31 -0.65
CA GLY A 57 -2.21 2.21 0.14
C GLY A 57 -1.96 2.64 1.58
N THR A 58 -2.37 1.80 2.52
CA THR A 58 -2.20 1.99 3.96
C THR A 58 -0.89 1.39 4.52
N GLY A 59 -0.03 0.86 3.65
CA GLY A 59 1.36 0.52 3.98
C GLY A 59 1.65 -0.94 4.29
N ALA A 60 0.88 -1.89 3.76
CA ALA A 60 1.10 -3.33 3.99
C ALA A 60 2.52 -3.79 3.58
N VAL A 61 2.98 -3.41 2.37
CA VAL A 61 4.33 -3.74 1.88
C VAL A 61 5.41 -3.07 2.71
N THR A 62 5.22 -1.80 3.04
CA THR A 62 6.14 -1.07 3.93
C THR A 62 6.27 -1.74 5.29
N ALA A 63 5.17 -2.22 5.90
CA ALA A 63 5.21 -2.96 7.15
C ALA A 63 6.01 -4.27 7.02
N ALA A 64 5.73 -5.07 5.97
CA ALA A 64 6.47 -6.32 5.73
C ALA A 64 7.97 -6.08 5.48
N LEU A 65 8.33 -4.99 4.81
CA LEU A 65 9.73 -4.59 4.63
C LEU A 65 10.40 -4.29 5.96
N MET A 66 9.74 -3.54 6.86
CA MET A 66 10.28 -3.23 8.19
C MET A 66 10.58 -4.48 9.00
N ASP A 67 9.72 -5.51 8.93
CA ASP A 67 9.96 -6.80 9.57
C ASP A 67 11.23 -7.49 9.02
N VAL A 68 11.39 -7.52 7.69
CA VAL A 68 12.58 -8.09 7.04
C VAL A 68 13.85 -7.32 7.43
N ILE A 69 13.79 -5.99 7.46
CA ILE A 69 14.94 -5.13 7.79
C ILE A 69 15.36 -5.32 9.26
N ALA A 70 14.39 -5.45 10.17
CA ALA A 70 14.67 -5.69 11.58
C ALA A 70 15.51 -6.96 11.79
N THR A 71 15.32 -7.99 10.95
CA THR A 71 16.13 -9.24 11.02
C THR A 71 17.51 -9.13 10.38
N THR A 72 17.72 -8.20 9.44
CA THR A 72 18.95 -8.11 8.62
C THR A 72 19.86 -6.94 9.01
N SER A 73 19.39 -6.01 9.85
CA SER A 73 20.15 -4.84 10.33
C SER A 73 20.73 -3.95 9.22
N VAL A 74 20.10 -3.93 8.04
CA VAL A 74 20.48 -3.04 6.95
C VAL A 74 19.74 -1.72 7.05
N GLN A 75 20.39 -0.61 6.67
CA GLN A 75 19.71 0.67 6.54
C GLN A 75 19.17 0.82 5.12
N ILE A 76 17.89 1.15 4.97
CA ILE A 76 17.28 1.45 3.66
C ILE A 76 16.41 2.70 3.74
N SER A 77 15.95 3.20 2.59
CA SER A 77 14.93 4.25 2.50
C SER A 77 13.71 3.74 1.74
N ILE A 78 12.52 3.90 2.30
CA ILE A 78 11.25 3.56 1.63
C ILE A 78 10.53 4.85 1.24
N LYS A 79 10.04 4.91 0.00
CA LYS A 79 9.28 6.02 -0.58
C LYS A 79 7.90 5.50 -1.00
N GLY A 80 6.90 5.69 -0.14
CA GLY A 80 5.50 5.38 -0.46
C GLY A 80 4.84 6.48 -1.27
N THR A 81 4.14 6.12 -2.35
CA THR A 81 3.35 7.03 -3.19
C THR A 81 1.98 6.42 -3.45
N ASP A 82 0.92 7.19 -3.29
CA ASP A 82 -0.45 6.78 -3.61
C ASP A 82 -1.24 7.98 -4.14
N ILE A 83 -2.25 7.70 -4.97
CA ILE A 83 -3.17 8.72 -5.48
C ILE A 83 -4.24 9.09 -4.44
N ASN A 84 -4.51 8.20 -3.48
CA ASN A 84 -5.51 8.41 -2.45
C ASN A 84 -4.89 9.07 -1.21
N GLU A 85 -5.14 10.38 -1.06
CA GLU A 85 -4.63 11.18 0.06
C GLU A 85 -5.02 10.61 1.44
N LYS A 86 -6.23 10.02 1.58
CA LYS A 86 -6.66 9.39 2.84
C LYS A 86 -5.86 8.13 3.16
N ALA A 87 -5.46 7.37 2.14
CA ALA A 87 -4.57 6.23 2.34
C ALA A 87 -3.19 6.69 2.82
N ILE A 88 -2.67 7.79 2.26
CA ILE A 88 -1.42 8.43 2.70
C ILE A 88 -1.50 8.91 4.16
N GLU A 89 -2.63 9.45 4.61
CA GLU A 89 -2.83 9.80 6.02
C GLU A 89 -2.69 8.58 6.94
N VAL A 90 -3.39 7.48 6.63
CA VAL A 90 -3.31 6.22 7.38
C VAL A 90 -1.89 5.65 7.35
N TYR A 91 -1.26 5.63 6.18
CA TYR A 91 0.12 5.19 5.97
C TYR A 91 1.09 5.93 6.90
N LYS A 92 1.00 7.26 6.97
CA LYS A 92 1.84 8.09 7.85
C LYS A 92 1.60 7.78 9.33
N SER A 93 0.35 7.62 9.74
CA SER A 93 0.01 7.25 11.12
C SER A 93 0.58 5.88 11.50
N ARG A 94 0.51 4.89 10.60
CA ARG A 94 1.06 3.55 10.82
C ARG A 94 2.58 3.60 11.02
N ILE A 95 3.29 4.37 10.20
CA ILE A 95 4.75 4.52 10.34
C ILE A 95 5.13 5.24 11.64
N ALA A 96 4.41 6.30 12.01
CA ALA A 96 4.70 7.03 13.24
C ALA A 96 4.54 6.17 14.51
N THR A 97 3.72 5.12 14.45
CA THR A 97 3.50 4.19 15.58
C THR A 97 4.59 3.11 15.67
N ASN A 98 5.31 2.86 14.56
CA ASN A 98 6.37 1.86 14.44
C ASN A 98 7.79 2.47 14.43
N SER A 99 7.91 3.77 14.73
CA SER A 99 9.18 4.52 14.76
C SER A 99 9.75 4.63 16.17
#